data_AF-A0A353P9I7-F1
#
_entry.id   AF-A0A353P9I7-F1
#
_cell.length_a   1.000
_cell.length_b   1.000
_cell.length_c   1.000
_cell.angle_alpha   90.00
_cell.angle_beta   90.00
_cell.angle_gamma   90.00
#
_symmetry.space_group_name_H-M   'P 1'
#
loop_
_entity.id
_entity.type
_entity.pdbx_description
1 polymer ?
#
loop_
_entity_poly.entity_id
_entity_poly.type
_entity_poly.pdbx_seq_one_letter_code
_entity_poly.pdbx_strand_id
1 'polypeptide(L)'
;MGEVVSLLQPERQRTLDELDTLSQSMLASALAGDWDIVAAAQPEFETGLRRLCAGQSTAAEAFVLMQALRRLQERISHLEDLAHSQHAELSLHLRRMHRHQGAVRIYQTAAGSGHGHGGHG
;
A
#
# COMPACT_ATOMS: atom_id res chain seq x y z
N MET A 1 -3.05 41.32 -5.70
CA MET A 1 -3.16 39.85 -5.58
C MET A 1 -3.61 39.34 -6.93
N GLY A 2 -2.70 38.73 -7.70
CA GLY A 2 -3.03 38.23 -9.03
C GLY A 2 -3.77 36.91 -8.90
N GLU A 3 -4.96 36.81 -9.49
CA GLU A 3 -5.68 35.55 -9.66
C GLU A 3 -4.78 34.57 -10.43
N VAL A 4 -4.40 33.46 -9.79
CA VAL A 4 -3.77 32.35 -10.49
C VAL A 4 -4.88 31.67 -11.28
N VAL A 5 -5.06 32.09 -12.53
CA VAL A 5 -5.98 31.42 -13.45
C VAL A 5 -5.44 30.01 -13.67
N SER A 6 -6.17 29.00 -13.18
CA SER A 6 -5.81 27.61 -13.45
C SER A 6 -5.85 27.38 -14.96
N LEU A 7 -4.76 26.81 -15.49
CA LEU A 7 -4.67 26.40 -16.90
C LEU A 7 -5.45 25.11 -17.16
N LEU A 8 -5.97 24.46 -16.12
CA LEU A 8 -6.78 23.25 -16.23
C LEU A 8 -8.27 23.57 -16.28
N GLN A 9 -9.00 22.74 -17.01
CA GLN A 9 -10.45 22.67 -16.89
C GLN A 9 -10.85 22.44 -15.42
N PRO A 10 -11.90 23.11 -14.92
CA PRO A 10 -12.28 23.05 -13.50
C PRO A 10 -12.50 21.63 -12.97
N GLU A 11 -13.10 20.75 -13.76
CA GLU A 11 -13.35 19.35 -13.36
C GLU A 11 -12.06 18.54 -13.23
N ARG A 12 -11.08 18.80 -14.09
CA ARG A 12 -9.76 18.16 -14.04
C ARG A 12 -8.93 18.67 -12.87
N GLN A 13 -9.02 19.97 -12.57
CA GLN A 13 -8.41 20.52 -11.36
C GLN A 13 -8.99 19.85 -10.11
N ARG A 14 -10.32 19.73 -10.01
CA ARG A 14 -10.97 19.05 -8.88
C ARG A 14 -10.53 17.60 -8.76
N THR A 15 -10.50 16.87 -9.87
CA THR A 15 -10.05 15.47 -9.89
C THR A 15 -8.59 15.35 -9.43
N LEU A 16 -7.73 16.29 -9.84
CA LEU A 16 -6.34 16.31 -9.40
C LEU A 16 -6.22 16.58 -7.89
N ASP A 17 -6.99 17.54 -7.36
CA ASP A 17 -6.98 17.87 -5.93
C ASP A 17 -7.49 16.68 -5.08
N GLU A 18 -8.51 15.97 -5.57
CA GLU A 18 -9.02 14.73 -4.98
C GLU A 18 -7.94 13.63 -4.95
N LEU A 19 -7.25 13.41 -6.08
CA LEU A 19 -6.16 12.43 -6.18
C LEU A 19 -4.96 12.78 -5.29
N ASP A 20 -4.61 14.06 -5.19
CA ASP A 20 -3.54 14.52 -4.32
C ASP A 20 -3.89 14.29 -2.84
N THR A 21 -5.14 14.56 -2.45
CA THR A 21 -5.63 14.30 -1.08
C THR A 21 -5.66 12.80 -0.78
N LEU A 22 -6.22 12.00 -1.69
CA LEU A 22 -6.35 10.56 -1.52
C LEU A 22 -4.98 9.89 -1.42
N SER A 23 -4.05 10.25 -2.31
CA SER A 23 -2.69 9.68 -2.30
C SER A 23 -1.88 10.10 -1.06
N GLN A 24 -2.12 11.29 -0.50
CA GLN A 24 -1.54 11.69 0.79
C GLN A 24 -2.12 10.87 1.95
N SER A 25 -3.43 10.65 1.97
CA SER A 25 -4.10 9.82 2.98
C SER A 25 -3.62 8.37 2.93
N MET A 26 -3.47 7.82 1.71
CA MET A 26 -2.89 6.49 1.50
C MET A 26 -1.46 6.40 2.05
N LEU A 27 -0.61 7.39 1.76
CA LEU A 27 0.76 7.42 2.28
C LEU A 27 0.80 7.51 3.80
N ALA A 28 -0.04 8.34 4.41
CA ALA A 28 -0.13 8.44 5.87
C ALA A 28 -0.58 7.11 6.50
N SER A 29 -1.56 6.44 5.89
CA SER A 29 -2.05 5.13 6.36
C SER A 29 -0.98 4.04 6.22
N ALA A 30 -0.26 4.01 5.10
CA ALA A 30 0.87 3.09 4.89
C ALA A 30 1.97 3.27 5.95
N LEU A 31 2.33 4.52 6.27
CA LEU A 31 3.30 4.84 7.31
C LEU A 31 2.83 4.44 8.72
N ALA A 32 1.51 4.46 8.96
CA ALA A 32 0.90 3.96 10.20
C ALA A 32 0.78 2.42 10.25
N GLY A 33 1.01 1.73 9.12
CA GLY A 33 0.83 0.28 8.99
C GLY A 33 -0.61 -0.16 8.67
N ASP A 34 -1.52 0.79 8.41
CA ASP A 34 -2.93 0.55 8.11
C ASP A 34 -3.14 0.21 6.61
N TRP A 35 -2.57 -0.91 6.17
CA TRP A 35 -2.59 -1.35 4.77
C TRP A 35 -3.99 -1.67 4.23
N ASP A 36 -4.96 -1.99 5.10
CA ASP A 36 -6.36 -2.20 4.71
C ASP A 36 -7.00 -0.90 4.18
N ILE A 37 -6.68 0.24 4.78
CA ILE A 37 -7.17 1.56 4.31
C ILE A 37 -6.57 1.89 2.94
N VAL A 38 -5.28 1.60 2.75
CA VAL A 38 -4.59 1.77 1.47
C VAL A 38 -5.25 0.92 0.38
N ALA A 39 -5.51 -0.35 0.67
CA ALA A 39 -6.17 -1.27 -0.26
C ALA A 39 -7.60 -0.84 -0.62
N ALA A 40 -8.36 -0.34 0.37
CA ALA A 40 -9.72 0.16 0.15
C ALA A 40 -9.76 1.43 -0.72
N ALA A 41 -8.75 2.30 -0.62
CA ALA A 41 -8.64 3.55 -1.36
C ALA A 41 -8.16 3.38 -2.82
N GLN A 42 -7.45 2.29 -3.12
CA GLN A 42 -6.82 2.06 -4.42
C GLN A 42 -7.79 2.11 -5.62
N PRO A 43 -8.99 1.49 -5.59
CA PRO A 43 -9.91 1.54 -6.72
C PRO A 43 -10.40 2.95 -7.06
N GLU A 44 -10.61 3.78 -6.02
CA GLU A 44 -11.01 5.18 -6.18
C GLU A 44 -9.87 6.00 -6.81
N PHE A 45 -8.63 5.77 -6.36
CA PHE A 45 -7.45 6.40 -6.92
C PHE A 45 -7.26 6.07 -8.42
N GLU A 46 -7.36 4.79 -8.79
CA GLU A 46 -7.28 4.35 -10.19
C GLU A 46 -8.42 4.91 -11.05
N THR A 47 -9.60 5.12 -10.46
CA THR A 47 -10.75 5.72 -11.13
C THR A 47 -10.52 7.22 -11.37
N GLY A 48 -10.01 7.94 -10.37
CA GLY A 48 -9.62 9.34 -10.51
C GLY A 48 -8.53 9.55 -11.56
N LEU A 49 -7.50 8.69 -11.60
CA LEU A 49 -6.46 8.77 -12.63
C LEU A 49 -7.01 8.60 -14.04
N ARG A 50 -7.91 7.64 -14.25
CA ARG A 50 -8.60 7.45 -15.53
C ARG A 50 -9.41 8.68 -15.93
N ARG A 51 -10.11 9.31 -14.99
CA ARG A 51 -10.86 10.55 -15.23
C ARG A 51 -9.94 11.72 -15.56
N LEU A 52 -8.84 11.88 -14.83
CA LEU A 52 -7.87 12.95 -15.05
C LEU A 52 -7.27 12.89 -16.46
N CYS A 53 -6.96 11.67 -16.93
CA CYS A 53 -6.39 11.43 -18.25
C CYS A 53 -7.42 11.35 -19.39
N ALA A 54 -8.73 11.39 -19.10
CA ALA A 54 -9.76 11.27 -20.12
C ALA A 54 -9.96 12.57 -20.90
N GLY A 55 -10.16 12.47 -22.22
CA GLY A 55 -10.47 13.60 -23.09
C GLY A 55 -9.26 14.30 -23.69
N GLN A 56 -9.52 15.24 -24.60
CA GLN A 56 -8.49 16.05 -25.25
C GLN A 56 -8.00 17.14 -24.31
N SER A 57 -6.70 17.42 -24.35
CA SER A 57 -6.07 18.49 -23.57
C SER A 57 -5.45 19.51 -24.51
N THR A 58 -5.50 20.79 -24.16
CA THR A 58 -4.62 21.77 -24.81
C THR A 58 -3.15 21.48 -24.46
N ALA A 59 -2.20 22.05 -25.21
CA ALA A 59 -0.78 21.89 -24.90
C ALA A 59 -0.42 22.42 -23.49
N ALA A 60 -1.07 23.51 -23.07
CA ALA A 60 -0.88 24.09 -21.74
C ALA A 60 -1.44 23.18 -20.62
N GLU A 61 -2.65 22.64 -20.82
CA GLU A 61 -3.24 21.66 -19.89
C GLU A 61 -2.38 20.40 -19.77
N ALA A 62 -1.93 19.85 -20.90
CA ALA A 62 -1.09 18.67 -20.92
C ALA A 62 0.22 18.89 -20.15
N PHE A 63 0.83 20.07 -20.28
CA PHE A 63 2.03 20.42 -19.51
C PHE A 63 1.79 20.42 -18.00
N VAL A 64 0.69 21.04 -17.55
CA VAL A 64 0.33 21.05 -16.12
C VAL A 64 -0.01 19.64 -15.62
N LEU A 65 -0.78 18.86 -16.38
CA LEU A 65 -1.11 17.48 -16.04
C LEU A 65 0.14 16.60 -15.95
N MET A 66 1.10 16.73 -16.86
CA MET A 66 2.36 15.98 -16.79
C MET A 66 3.15 16.29 -15.50
N GLN A 67 3.21 17.55 -15.08
CA GLN A 67 3.86 17.90 -13.81
C GLN A 67 3.13 17.32 -12.61
N ALA A 68 1.80 17.35 -12.62
CA ALA A 68 0.97 16.81 -11.57
C ALA A 68 1.08 15.28 -11.47
N LEU A 69 1.01 14.59 -12.62
CA LEU A 69 1.19 13.15 -12.72
C LEU A 69 2.58 12.70 -12.26
N ARG A 70 3.63 13.49 -12.52
CA ARG A 70 4.97 13.20 -12.01
C ARG A 70 5.02 13.22 -10.47
N ARG A 71 4.40 14.22 -9.84
CA ARG A 71 4.32 14.28 -8.37
C ARG A 71 3.53 13.11 -7.79
N LEU A 72 2.41 12.76 -8.42
CA LEU A 72 1.63 11.58 -8.04
C LEU A 72 2.45 10.29 -8.19
N GLN A 73 3.20 10.15 -9.29
CA GLN A 73 4.07 9.01 -9.54
C GLN A 73 5.15 8.86 -8.46
N GLU A 74 5.84 9.95 -8.10
CA GLU A 74 6.84 9.94 -7.03
C GLU A 74 6.23 9.44 -5.70
N ARG A 75 4.99 9.86 -5.40
CA ARG A 75 4.26 9.42 -4.20
C ARG A 75 3.86 7.94 -4.26
N ILE A 76 3.43 7.45 -5.43
CA ILE A 76 3.10 6.04 -5.65
C ILE A 76 4.34 5.17 -5.48
N SER A 77 5.49 5.57 -6.02
CA SER A 77 6.75 4.84 -5.83
C SER A 77 7.13 4.72 -4.35
N HIS A 78 6.92 5.77 -3.54
CA HIS A 78 7.13 5.66 -2.10
C HIS A 78 6.17 4.67 -1.42
N LEU A 79 4.90 4.65 -1.83
CA LEU A 79 3.93 3.66 -1.36
C LEU A 79 4.34 2.23 -1.71
N GLU A 80 4.84 2.03 -2.94
CA GLU A 80 5.36 0.74 -3.40
C GLU A 80 6.56 0.30 -2.56
N ASP A 81 7.53 1.18 -2.31
CA ASP A 81 8.70 0.87 -1.47
C ASP A 81 8.29 0.45 -0.05
N LEU A 82 7.32 1.16 0.55
CA LEU A 82 6.76 0.81 1.85
C LEU A 82 6.06 -0.56 1.82
N ALA A 83 5.29 -0.85 0.78
CA ALA A 83 4.59 -2.13 0.64
C ALA A 83 5.57 -3.30 0.50
N HIS A 84 6.65 -3.12 -0.26
CA HIS A 84 7.72 -4.12 -0.38
C HIS A 84 8.41 -4.38 0.96
N SER A 85 8.71 -3.33 1.73
CA SER A 85 9.28 -3.45 3.07
C SER A 85 8.36 -4.23 4.01
N GLN A 86 7.06 -3.88 4.04
CA GLN A 86 6.06 -4.58 4.85
C GLN A 86 5.95 -6.06 4.46
N HIS A 87 5.92 -6.36 3.16
CA HIS A 87 5.85 -7.73 2.67
C HIS A 87 7.06 -8.56 3.11
N ALA A 88 8.26 -7.98 3.06
CA ALA A 88 9.48 -8.64 3.51
C ALA A 88 9.44 -8.95 5.02
N GLU A 89 8.96 -8.01 5.84
CA GLU A 89 8.81 -8.18 7.28
C GLU A 89 7.81 -9.28 7.64
N LEU A 90 6.61 -9.25 7.04
CA LEU A 90 5.58 -10.28 7.23
C LEU A 90 6.09 -11.65 6.80
N SER A 91 6.80 -11.73 5.68
CA SER A 91 7.42 -12.97 5.19
C SER A 91 8.49 -13.52 6.15
N LEU A 92 9.25 -12.66 6.80
CA LEU A 92 10.20 -13.07 7.84
C LEU A 92 9.46 -13.55 9.10
N HIS A 93 8.42 -12.84 9.51
CA HIS A 93 7.60 -13.17 10.66
C HIS A 93 6.92 -14.54 10.50
N LEU A 94 6.28 -14.79 9.35
CA LEU A 94 5.65 -16.08 9.04
C LEU A 94 6.65 -17.24 9.09
N ARG A 95 7.87 -17.06 8.55
CA ARG A 95 8.94 -18.06 8.65
C ARG A 95 9.37 -18.32 10.09
N ARG A 96 9.42 -17.30 10.95
CA ARG A 96 9.71 -17.46 12.39
C ARG A 96 8.60 -18.24 13.09
N MET A 97 7.33 -17.90 12.84
CA MET A 97 6.20 -18.63 13.40
C MET A 97 6.19 -20.10 12.97
N HIS A 98 6.42 -20.39 11.69
CA HIS A 98 6.46 -21.76 11.18
C HIS A 98 7.56 -22.58 11.88
N ARG A 99 8.77 -22.03 12.05
CA ARG A 99 9.85 -22.69 12.81
C ARG A 99 9.47 -22.91 14.27
N HIS A 100 8.85 -21.92 14.91
CA HIS A 100 8.41 -22.05 16.29
C HIS A 100 7.35 -23.15 16.46
N GLN A 101 6.34 -23.21 15.58
CA GLN A 101 5.34 -24.27 15.57
C GLN A 101 5.98 -25.66 15.36
N GLY A 102 6.98 -25.76 14.47
CA GLY A 102 7.76 -26.98 14.29
C GLY A 102 8.49 -27.40 15.57
N ALA A 103 9.17 -26.46 16.24
CA ALA A 103 9.86 -26.72 17.50
C ALA A 103 8.92 -27.14 18.63
N VAL A 104 7.76 -26.47 18.75
CA VAL A 104 6.70 -26.82 19.72
C VAL A 104 6.22 -28.25 19.49
N ARG A 105 5.98 -28.62 18.23
CA ARG A 105 5.56 -29.99 17.87
C ARG A 105 6.62 -31.03 18.25
N ILE A 106 7.90 -30.78 17.95
CA ILE A 106 9.01 -31.67 18.33
C ILE A 106 9.08 -31.83 19.85
N TYR A 107 8.97 -30.73 20.60
CA TYR A 107 9.00 -30.75 22.06
C TYR A 107 7.82 -31.54 22.65
N GLN A 108 6.61 -31.35 22.13
CA GLN A 108 5.42 -32.11 22.56
C GLN A 108 5.58 -33.61 22.28
N THR A 109 6.11 -33.99 21.12
CA THR A 109 6.42 -35.40 20.80
C THR A 109 7.47 -35.97 21.77
N ALA A 110 8.55 -35.24 22.03
CA ALA A 110 9.59 -35.67 22.96
C ALA A 110 9.08 -35.80 24.40
N ALA A 111 8.25 -34.86 24.86
CA ALA A 111 7.64 -34.87 26.19
C ALA A 111 6.56 -35.96 26.34
N GLY A 112 5.78 -36.24 25.29
CA GLY A 112 4.79 -37.33 25.26
C GLY A 112 5.41 -38.73 25.13
N SER A 113 6.62 -38.83 24.57
CA SER A 113 7.37 -40.09 24.43
C SER A 113 8.07 -40.54 25.72
N GLY A 114 7.95 -39.79 26.82
CA GLY A 114 8.51 -40.11 28.14
C GLY A 114 7.55 -40.87 29.08
N HIS A 115 6.35 -41.24 28.64
CA HIS A 115 5.34 -41.91 29.48
C HIS A 115 5.39 -43.45 29.34
N GLY A 116 6.29 -44.06 30.11
CA GLY A 116 6.19 -45.37 30.77
C GLY A 116 5.72 -46.61 29.99
N HIS A 117 6.64 -47.52 29.69
CA HIS A 117 6.45 -48.97 29.83
C HIS A 117 7.64 -49.57 30.59
N GLY A 118 7.71 -49.23 31.88
CA GLY A 118 8.32 -50.11 32.88
C GLY A 118 7.18 -50.83 33.59
N GLY A 119 7.02 -52.12 33.35
CA GLY A 119 5.95 -52.90 33.98
C GLY A 119 5.95 -54.35 33.53
N HIS A 120 6.38 -55.22 34.44
CA HIS A 120 6.49 -56.67 34.35
C HIS A 120 5.23 -57.39 33.82
N GLY A 121 5.49 -58.51 33.14
CA GLY A 121 4.52 -59.57 32.82
C GLY A 121 5.22 -60.72 32.14
#